data_AF-A0A8A1V4D9-F1
#
_entry.id   AF-A0A8A1V4D9-F1
#
_cell.length_a   1.000
_cell.length_b   1.000
_cell.length_c   1.000
_cell.angle_alpha   90.00
_cell.angle_beta   90.00
_cell.angle_gamma   90.00
#
_symmetry.space_group_name_H-M   'P 1'
#
loop_
_entity.id
_entity.type
_entity.pdbx_description
1 polymer ?
#
loop_
_entity_poly.entity_id
_entity_poly.type
_entity_poly.pdbx_seq_one_letter_code
_entity_poly.pdbx_strand_id
1 'polypeptide(L)'
;MSCLASVIRCRATAPTVLLDVSPVERLTFNSLTVLVRKAMHLRSVGGELLLTGPGPTLRKMVDRTGTGSLLPLFTDNTAALRALAEDGRTWCRVDLSAVPDTFFTAPPLQ
;
A
#
# COMPACT_ATOMS: atom_id res chain seq x y z
N MET A 1 14.71 -11.19 6.55
CA MET A 1 13.65 -10.32 7.09
C MET A 1 12.77 -9.90 5.93
N SER A 2 11.55 -10.41 5.89
CA SER A 2 10.61 -10.23 4.78
C SER A 2 9.93 -8.87 4.92
N CYS A 3 10.11 -7.95 3.97
CA CYS A 3 9.23 -6.78 3.82
C CYS A 3 7.83 -7.32 3.52
N LEU A 4 6.99 -7.45 4.55
CA LEU A 4 5.69 -8.10 4.44
C LEU A 4 4.68 -7.12 3.83
N ALA A 5 4.77 -6.96 2.51
CA ALA A 5 3.71 -6.34 1.74
C ALA A 5 2.50 -7.30 1.77
N SER A 6 1.37 -6.86 2.30
CA SER A 6 0.18 -7.70 2.33
C SER A 6 -1.11 -6.92 2.16
N VAL A 7 -2.12 -7.67 1.70
CA VAL A 7 -3.54 -7.35 1.44
C VAL A 7 -3.86 -7.05 -0.03
N ILE A 8 -4.86 -7.79 -0.52
CA ILE A 8 -5.63 -7.63 -1.76
C ILE A 8 -7.10 -7.79 -1.35
N ARG A 9 -7.97 -6.85 -1.72
CA ARG A 9 -9.41 -6.91 -1.42
C ARG A 9 -10.07 -8.13 -2.07
N CYS A 10 -10.85 -8.90 -1.31
CA CYS A 10 -11.76 -9.89 -1.90
C CYS A 10 -12.87 -9.19 -2.68
N ARG A 11 -13.08 -9.57 -3.94
CA ARG A 11 -14.16 -9.12 -4.84
C ARG A 11 -14.11 -7.68 -5.35
N ALA A 12 -13.00 -6.96 -5.18
CA ALA A 12 -12.83 -5.69 -5.90
C ALA A 12 -12.17 -5.92 -7.25
N THR A 13 -12.66 -5.22 -8.27
CA THR A 13 -11.93 -5.02 -9.53
C THR A 13 -10.64 -4.21 -9.35
N ALA A 14 -10.42 -3.65 -8.15
CA ALA A 14 -9.32 -2.73 -7.85
C ALA A 14 -8.61 -3.07 -6.52
N PRO A 15 -7.29 -3.31 -6.51
CA PRO A 15 -6.55 -3.75 -5.32
C PRO A 15 -6.13 -2.58 -4.41
N THR A 16 -6.25 -2.78 -3.10
CA THR A 16 -5.58 -1.94 -2.07
C THR A 16 -4.40 -2.71 -1.51
N VAL A 17 -3.20 -2.13 -1.56
CA VAL A 17 -1.94 -2.74 -1.11
C VAL A 17 -1.46 -2.05 0.17
N LEU A 18 -1.16 -2.81 1.22
CA LEU A 18 -0.43 -2.29 2.38
C LEU A 18 1.04 -2.69 2.28
N LEU A 19 1.93 -1.71 2.39
CA LEU A 19 3.36 -1.90 2.40
C LEU A 19 3.92 -1.53 3.77
N ASP A 20 4.40 -2.53 4.51
CA ASP A 20 5.15 -2.33 5.74
C ASP A 20 6.54 -1.79 5.45
N VAL A 21 6.76 -0.54 5.88
CA VAL A 21 8.03 0.18 5.73
C VAL A 21 8.75 0.33 7.07
N SER A 22 8.27 -0.30 8.15
CA SER A 22 9.00 -0.35 9.43
C SER A 22 10.43 -0.90 9.36
N PRO A 23 10.79 -1.88 8.51
CA PRO A 23 12.18 -2.32 8.39
C PRO A 23 13.03 -1.39 7.52
N VAL A 24 12.46 -0.35 6.90
CA VAL A 24 13.17 0.52 5.97
C VAL A 24 13.81 1.68 6.74
N GLU A 25 15.12 1.58 6.99
CA GLU A 25 15.87 2.62 7.69
C GLU A 25 15.92 3.96 6.92
N ARG A 26 16.06 3.90 5.59
CA ARG A 26 16.18 5.09 4.74
C ARG A 26 15.45 4.90 3.42
N LEU A 27 14.62 5.87 3.06
CA LEU A 27 13.94 5.93 1.78
C LEU A 27 14.44 7.16 1.02
N THR A 28 14.84 6.98 -0.23
CA THR A 28 15.36 8.07 -1.06
C THR A 28 14.24 8.78 -1.81
N PHE A 29 14.48 9.98 -2.34
CA PHE A 29 13.51 10.68 -3.19
C PHE A 29 13.14 9.86 -4.44
N ASN A 30 14.10 9.11 -5.00
CA ASN A 30 13.85 8.20 -6.13
C ASN A 30 12.91 7.06 -5.71
N SER A 31 13.14 6.46 -4.55
CA SER A 31 12.27 5.43 -3.98
C SER A 31 10.86 5.97 -3.72
N LEU A 32 10.74 7.19 -3.19
CA LEU A 32 9.44 7.85 -2.98
C LEU A 32 8.72 8.08 -4.31
N THR A 33 9.44 8.55 -5.33
CA THR A 33 8.90 8.76 -6.68
C THR A 33 8.34 7.46 -7.26
N VAL A 34 9.03 6.33 -7.06
CA VAL A 34 8.53 5.02 -7.47
C VAL A 34 7.23 4.68 -6.73
N LEU A 35 7.18 4.85 -5.40
CA LEU A 35 5.96 4.60 -4.62
C LEU A 35 4.79 5.48 -5.06
N VAL A 36 5.03 6.77 -5.30
CA VAL A 36 4.00 7.71 -5.80
C VAL A 36 3.48 7.26 -7.17
N ARG A 37 4.35 6.86 -8.10
CA ARG A 37 3.93 6.35 -9.40
C ARG A 37 3.09 5.07 -9.29
N LYS A 38 3.45 4.16 -8.37
CA LYS A 38 2.66 2.95 -8.10
C LYS A 38 1.31 3.29 -7.48
N ALA A 39 1.27 4.23 -6.52
CA ALA A 39 0.02 4.72 -5.95
C ALA A 39 -0.89 5.37 -6.99
N MET A 40 -0.35 6.18 -7.90
CA MET A 40 -1.11 6.77 -9.01
C MET A 40 -1.67 5.70 -9.95
N HIS A 41 -0.86 4.68 -10.28
CA HIS A 41 -1.31 3.59 -11.13
C HIS A 41 -2.46 2.80 -10.47
N LEU A 42 -2.31 2.43 -9.20
CA LEU A 42 -3.38 1.78 -8.42
C LEU A 42 -4.64 2.66 -8.37
N ARG A 43 -4.49 3.95 -8.09
CA ARG A 43 -5.61 4.90 -8.06
C ARG A 43 -6.34 5.02 -9.39
N SER A 44 -5.61 4.95 -10.52
CA SER A 44 -6.22 5.01 -11.85
C SER A 44 -7.16 3.85 -12.15
N VAL A 45 -7.00 2.71 -11.47
CA VAL A 45 -7.89 1.54 -11.57
C VAL A 45 -8.82 1.41 -10.37
N GLY A 46 -8.90 2.42 -9.50
CA GLY A 46 -9.76 2.44 -8.29
C GLY A 46 -9.16 1.77 -7.05
N GLY A 47 -7.87 1.44 -7.10
CA GLY A 47 -7.10 0.83 -6.03
C GLY A 47 -6.29 1.86 -5.23
N GLU A 48 -5.56 1.39 -4.21
CA GLU A 48 -4.83 2.27 -3.29
C GLU A 48 -3.51 1.64 -2.82
N LEU A 49 -2.53 2.47 -2.44
CA LEU A 49 -1.30 2.06 -1.78
C LEU A 49 -1.17 2.76 -0.43
N LEU A 50 -1.12 1.98 0.64
CA LEU A 50 -1.01 2.48 2.02
C LEU A 50 0.36 2.07 2.58
N LEU A 51 1.01 2.97 3.33
CA LEU A 51 2.28 2.68 3.99
C LEU A 51 2.07 2.53 5.49
N THR A 52 2.67 1.50 6.10
CA THR A 52 2.55 1.21 7.53
C THR A 52 3.92 1.20 8.20
N GLY A 53 3.98 1.59 9.48
CA GLY A 53 5.25 1.67 10.20
C GLY A 53 6.26 2.71 9.70
N PRO A 54 5.89 3.87 9.11
CA PRO A 54 6.88 4.81 8.62
C PRO A 54 7.65 5.45 9.78
N GLY A 55 8.98 5.34 9.71
CA GLY A 55 9.89 6.06 10.60
C GLY A 55 9.81 7.59 10.41
N PRO A 56 10.36 8.38 11.35
CA PRO A 56 10.25 9.85 11.34
C PRO A 56 10.76 10.50 10.06
N THR A 57 11.82 9.95 9.47
CA THR A 57 12.42 10.45 8.23
C THR A 57 11.46 10.35 7.05
N LEU A 58 10.77 9.22 6.90
CA LEU A 58 9.81 9.00 5.82
C LEU A 58 8.58 9.90 5.97
N ARG A 59 8.08 10.06 7.21
CA ARG A 59 6.97 10.99 7.51
C ARG A 59 7.32 12.42 7.07
N LYS A 60 8.46 12.93 7.53
CA LYS A 60 8.96 14.26 7.13
C LYS A 60 9.11 14.40 5.61
N MET A 61 9.56 13.35 4.93
CA MET A 61 9.73 13.39 3.48
C MET A 61 8.39 13.46 2.75
N VAL A 62 7.40 12.67 3.16
CA VAL A 62 6.02 12.72 2.61
C VAL A 62 5.39 14.09 2.85
N ASP A 63 5.53 14.64 4.07
CA ASP A 63 5.00 15.97 4.40
C ASP A 63 5.66 17.05 3.54
N ARG A 64 7.00 17.03 3.44
CA ARG A 64 7.76 18.02 2.67
C ARG A 64 7.47 17.97 1.17
N THR A 65 7.15 16.81 0.64
CA THR A 65 6.86 16.61 -0.79
C THR A 65 5.38 16.73 -1.13
N GLY A 66 4.51 16.87 -0.12
CA GLY A 66 3.07 16.98 -0.32
C GLY A 66 2.42 15.70 -0.85
N THR A 67 3.07 14.54 -0.71
CA THR A 67 2.56 13.27 -1.29
C THR A 67 1.58 12.54 -0.40
N GLY A 68 1.23 13.10 0.77
CA GLY A 68 0.40 12.43 1.78
C GLY A 68 -0.99 12.01 1.28
N SER A 69 -1.59 12.74 0.34
CA SER A 69 -2.87 12.37 -0.26
C SER A 69 -2.80 11.17 -1.20
N LEU A 70 -1.60 10.85 -1.71
CA LEU A 70 -1.34 9.69 -2.59
C LEU A 70 -0.74 8.51 -1.83
N LEU A 71 -0.05 8.78 -0.71
CA LEU A 71 0.59 7.78 0.13
C LEU A 71 0.14 7.95 1.58
N PRO A 72 -1.08 7.48 1.94
CA PRO A 72 -1.54 7.48 3.31
C PRO A 72 -0.57 6.74 4.23
N LEU A 73 -0.28 7.33 5.38
CA LEU A 73 0.66 6.82 6.36
C LEU A 73 -0.07 6.35 7.61
N PHE A 74 0.06 5.07 7.95
CA PHE A 74 -0.48 4.49 9.17
C PHE A 74 0.64 4.09 10.12
N THR A 75 0.38 4.16 11.42
CA THR A 75 1.36 3.78 12.45
C THR A 75 1.79 2.32 12.33
N ASP A 76 0.86 1.43 12.02
CA ASP A 76 1.11 -0.01 11.85
C ASP A 76 0.01 -0.64 10.97
N ASN A 77 0.16 -1.94 10.69
CA ASN A 77 -0.81 -2.72 9.91
C ASN A 77 -2.19 -2.75 10.56
N THR A 78 -2.28 -2.77 11.89
CA THR A 78 -3.55 -2.83 12.64
C THR A 78 -4.34 -1.53 12.48
N ALA A 79 -3.67 -0.38 12.49
CA ALA A 79 -4.28 0.92 12.25
C ALA A 79 -4.81 1.03 10.81
N ALA A 80 -4.04 0.58 9.82
CA ALA A 80 -4.47 0.57 8.42
C ALA A 80 -5.68 -0.36 8.21
N LEU A 81 -5.65 -1.57 8.78
CA LEU A 81 -6.77 -2.51 8.66
C LEU A 81 -8.05 -2.01 9.33
N ARG A 82 -7.95 -1.31 10.47
CA ARG A 82 -9.10 -0.67 11.11
C ARG A 82 -9.73 0.41 10.22
N ALA A 83 -8.91 1.30 9.67
CA ALA A 83 -9.38 2.34 8.75
C ALA A 83 -10.08 1.73 7.52
N LEU A 84 -9.55 0.62 7.00
CA LEU A 84 -10.20 -0.10 5.90
C LEU A 84 -11.52 -0.76 6.30
N ALA A 85 -11.61 -1.34 7.50
CA ALA A 85 -12.84 -1.96 7.99
C ALA A 85 -13.97 -0.92 8.20
N GLU A 86 -13.63 0.30 8.62
CA GLU A 86 -14.57 1.42 8.75
C GLU A 86 -15.19 1.84 7.40
N ASP A 87 -14.51 1.58 6.28
CA ASP A 87 -15.00 1.89 4.93
C ASP A 87 -16.12 0.92 4.46
N GLY A 88 -16.60 0.02 5.34
CA GLY A 88 -17.75 -0.86 5.09
C GLY A 88 -17.51 -1.97 4.06
N ARG A 89 -16.28 -2.11 3.55
CA ARG A 89 -15.89 -3.11 2.54
C ARG A 89 -15.41 -4.39 3.24
N THR A 90 -15.70 -5.55 2.64
CA THR A 90 -15.13 -6.84 3.09
C THR A 90 -13.71 -7.01 2.57
N TRP A 91 -12.73 -7.16 3.47
CA TRP A 91 -11.31 -7.30 3.13
C TRP A 91 -10.81 -8.73 3.37
N CYS A 92 -9.98 -9.23 2.46
CA CYS A 92 -9.26 -10.49 2.65
C CYS A 92 -7.77 -10.17 2.76
N ARG A 93 -7.09 -10.75 3.75
CA ARG A 93 -5.64 -10.66 3.79
C ARG A 93 -5.06 -11.67 2.79
N VAL A 94 -4.27 -11.16 1.86
CA VAL A 94 -3.48 -11.98 0.94
C VAL A 94 -2.02 -11.60 1.14
N ASP A 95 -1.19 -12.59 1.46
CA ASP A 95 0.25 -12.40 1.56
C ASP A 95 0.84 -12.44 0.15
N LEU A 96 1.47 -11.34 -0.27
CA LEU A 96 2.07 -11.26 -1.62
C LEU A 96 3.28 -12.20 -1.76
N SER A 97 3.92 -12.58 -0.65
CA SER A 97 5.00 -13.58 -0.68
C SER A 97 4.50 -15.01 -0.91
N ALA A 98 3.22 -15.27 -0.68
CA ALA A 98 2.57 -16.57 -0.88
C ALA A 98 1.87 -16.69 -2.25
N VAL A 99 1.88 -15.63 -3.05
CA VAL A 99 1.07 -15.50 -4.26
C VAL A 99 1.96 -15.33 -5.49
N PRO A 100 1.72 -16.08 -6.58
CA PRO A 100 2.45 -15.90 -7.84
C PRO A 100 2.30 -14.46 -8.38
N ASP A 101 3.36 -13.91 -8.98
CA ASP A 101 3.45 -12.55 -9.55
C ASP A 101 2.31 -12.16 -10.54
N THR A 102 1.45 -13.11 -10.94
CA THR A 102 0.41 -12.95 -11.95
C THR A 102 -0.87 -12.26 -11.46
N PHE A 103 -1.02 -11.98 -10.16
CA PHE A 103 -2.27 -11.42 -9.60
C PHE A 103 -2.61 -10.01 -10.09
N PHE A 104 -1.62 -9.23 -10.55
CA PHE A 104 -1.85 -7.91 -11.14
C PHE A 104 -1.88 -7.93 -12.67
N THR A 105 -1.67 -9.11 -13.29
CA THR A 105 -1.53 -9.26 -14.75
C THR A 105 -2.74 -9.94 -15.39
N ALA A 106 -3.57 -10.63 -14.61
CA ALA A 106 -4.77 -11.27 -15.13
C ALA A 106 -5.91 -10.25 -15.30
N PRO A 107 -6.50 -10.10 -16.51
CA PRO A 107 -7.73 -9.33 -16.68
C PRO A 107 -8.86 -9.96 -15.87
N PRO A 108 -9.91 -9.20 -15.48
CA PRO A 108 -11.03 -9.74 -14.73
C PRO A 108 -11.65 -10.89 -15.54
N LEU A 109 -11.84 -12.06 -14.91
CA LEU A 109 -12.68 -13.11 -15.48
C LEU A 109 -14.09 -12.55 -15.59
N GLN A 110 -14.61 -12.52 -16.82
CA GLN A 110 -15.96 -12.06 -17.17
C GLN A 110 -17.04 -12.96 -16.58
#